data_AF-A0A951SER3-F1
#
_entry.id   AF-A0A951SER3-F1
#
_cell.length_a   1.000
_cell.length_b   1.000
_cell.length_c   1.000
_cell.angle_alpha   90.00
_cell.angle_beta   90.00
_cell.angle_gamma   90.00
#
_symmetry.space_group_name_H-M   'P 1'
#
loop_
_entity.id
_entity.type
_entity.pdbx_description
1 polymer ?
#
loop_
_entity_poly.entity_id
_entity_poly.type
_entity_poly.pdbx_seq_one_letter_code
_entity_poly.pdbx_strand_id
1 'polypeptide(L)'
;MCKLHNSLLCLAMLIAATFPLSLTGQNAASFARYDSLSYDDYQRRDWKQLIANAEQALSEGYDSYYLRMRLGIAFLETFKPALAEKHFRKALAMTTDDRNAKYFLFKALSYQLKTVESGHLFQTMDANTQWATGLNSGFKPVAAHLDAGYSTGNSIENRSFEALSGEHGLYGQEYAERDNLIYDAGFHFQPSPAWLFYVGGQHIGIETNDRFATREFALQRDSIISIGSAKAYYFHPEAAESIRDFAHDLQQNSVYVQAQWAGSDRWSLVAAMHLLKVRRGFTVSTPGTTNLTDTSYYNASDGRLEHYTFEVPTVNFNDISWNTTDYSLSLHGRFHFGRLSALVGLGRASFNDTSLLQLNAGYQFLPLCNLQLVHQGEIFILSYGRKPHFAYRASLAWKATRRLSLESDLLAGAINNLSEQYGYIVYNNPENIRFKVEVSAAWLISPHLQLQLRYRLRQAEQPFRYAIPENTNLQSDSYLIESNTFIGGIKWIF
;
A
#
# COMPACT_ATOMS: atom_id res chain seq x y z
N MET A 1 46.00 -52.15 -14.61
CA MET A 1 47.40 -51.78 -14.37
C MET A 1 47.93 -51.02 -15.57
N CYS A 2 48.33 -49.76 -15.32
CA CYS A 2 49.29 -48.92 -16.05
C CYS A 2 49.33 -48.97 -17.59
N LYS A 3 48.79 -47.92 -18.22
CA LYS A 3 49.48 -47.08 -19.24
C LYS A 3 48.47 -46.16 -19.92
N LEU A 4 48.13 -45.03 -19.29
CA LEU A 4 47.61 -43.84 -19.99
C LEU A 4 47.67 -42.63 -19.02
N HIS A 5 48.89 -42.22 -18.66
CA HIS A 5 49.11 -41.03 -17.83
C HIS A 5 50.33 -40.18 -18.25
N ASN A 6 51.03 -40.54 -19.33
CA ASN A 6 52.27 -39.85 -19.71
C ASN A 6 52.15 -38.95 -20.94
N SER A 7 50.94 -38.71 -21.46
CA SER A 7 50.73 -37.90 -22.69
C SER A 7 50.16 -36.50 -22.43
N LEU A 8 49.73 -36.19 -21.20
CA LEU A 8 49.17 -34.88 -20.84
C LEU A 8 50.19 -33.91 -20.21
N LEU A 9 51.34 -34.43 -19.72
CA LEU A 9 52.38 -33.59 -19.11
C LEU A 9 53.30 -32.89 -20.12
N CYS A 10 53.41 -33.39 -21.36
CA CYS A 10 54.23 -32.74 -22.40
C CYS A 10 53.50 -31.61 -23.15
N LEU A 11 52.15 -31.59 -23.14
CA LEU A 11 51.37 -30.48 -23.73
C LEU A 11 51.20 -29.30 -22.76
N ALA A 12 51.32 -29.53 -21.45
CA ALA A 12 51.30 -28.49 -20.42
C ALA A 12 52.63 -27.71 -20.31
N MET A 13 53.75 -28.27 -20.77
CA MET A 13 55.06 -27.61 -20.72
C MET A 13 55.40 -26.77 -21.95
N LEU A 14 54.66 -26.89 -23.06
CA LEU A 14 54.97 -26.17 -24.32
C LEU A 14 54.15 -24.88 -24.53
N ILE A 15 53.17 -24.58 -23.67
CA ILE A 15 52.39 -23.32 -23.68
C ILE A 15 52.93 -22.31 -22.64
N ALA A 16 53.91 -22.72 -21.81
CA ALA A 16 54.52 -21.86 -20.80
C ALA A 16 55.68 -20.96 -21.31
N ALA A 17 56.02 -21.01 -22.60
CA ALA A 17 57.22 -20.35 -23.14
C ALA A 17 56.95 -19.15 -24.06
N THR A 18 55.74 -18.61 -24.10
CA THR A 18 55.43 -17.36 -24.83
C THR A 18 54.47 -16.46 -24.04
N PHE A 19 54.83 -16.13 -22.80
CA PHE A 19 54.33 -14.89 -22.19
C PHE A 19 55.42 -13.82 -22.38
N PRO A 20 55.18 -12.78 -23.18
CA PRO A 20 56.05 -11.62 -23.15
C PRO A 20 55.97 -11.03 -21.74
N LEU A 21 57.07 -11.17 -20.98
CA LEU A 21 57.38 -10.32 -19.84
C LEU A 21 57.49 -8.89 -20.37
N SER A 22 56.36 -8.21 -20.39
CA SER A 22 56.28 -6.79 -20.71
C SER A 22 55.28 -6.19 -19.74
N LEU A 23 55.68 -5.06 -19.13
CA LEU A 23 54.86 -4.10 -18.39
C LEU A 23 54.73 -4.29 -16.86
N THR A 24 55.86 -4.22 -16.13
CA THR A 24 55.85 -3.76 -14.72
C THR A 24 56.40 -2.35 -14.53
N GLY A 25 56.92 -1.71 -15.58
CA GLY A 25 57.48 -0.34 -15.51
C GLY A 25 56.52 0.81 -15.85
N GLN A 26 55.47 0.57 -16.65
CA GLN A 26 54.51 1.64 -17.01
C GLN A 26 53.42 1.86 -15.95
N ASN A 27 53.20 0.92 -15.03
CA ASN A 27 52.13 0.97 -14.03
C ASN A 27 52.44 1.82 -12.78
N ALA A 28 53.71 1.95 -12.40
CA ALA A 28 54.07 2.72 -11.20
C ALA A 28 53.99 4.24 -11.45
N ALA A 29 54.42 4.69 -12.63
CA ALA A 29 54.39 6.10 -13.00
C ALA A 29 52.95 6.62 -13.19
N SER A 30 52.07 5.82 -13.79
CA SER A 30 50.65 6.15 -13.92
C SER A 30 49.91 6.12 -12.58
N PHE A 31 50.20 5.15 -11.71
CA PHE A 31 49.65 5.11 -10.35
C PHE A 31 50.02 6.38 -9.55
N ALA A 32 51.32 6.71 -9.50
CA ALA A 32 51.80 7.91 -8.80
C ALA A 32 51.20 9.19 -9.38
N ARG A 33 51.02 9.25 -10.71
CA ARG A 33 50.35 10.35 -11.39
C ARG A 33 48.89 10.50 -10.93
N TYR A 34 48.09 9.43 -10.96
CA TYR A 34 46.68 9.50 -10.57
C TYR A 34 46.49 9.76 -9.08
N ASP A 35 47.36 9.22 -8.22
CA ASP A 35 47.33 9.52 -6.80
C ASP A 35 47.65 11.00 -6.55
N SER A 36 48.73 11.53 -7.14
CA SER A 36 49.09 12.94 -7.01
C SER A 36 48.01 13.88 -7.55
N LEU A 37 47.47 13.57 -8.73
CA LEU A 37 46.44 14.38 -9.38
C LEU A 37 45.14 14.40 -8.56
N SER A 38 44.66 13.24 -8.14
CA SER A 38 43.45 13.16 -7.30
C SER A 38 43.66 13.77 -5.91
N TYR A 39 44.88 13.76 -5.38
CA TYR A 39 45.19 14.45 -4.13
C TYR A 39 45.16 15.96 -4.28
N ASP A 40 45.77 16.49 -5.35
CA ASP A 40 45.78 17.94 -5.65
C ASP A 40 44.35 18.46 -5.85
N ASP A 41 43.54 17.76 -6.65
CA ASP A 41 42.14 18.11 -6.86
C ASP A 41 41.33 18.09 -5.55
N TYR A 42 41.59 17.10 -4.69
CA TYR A 42 40.97 17.00 -3.37
C TYR A 42 41.34 18.19 -2.47
N GLN A 43 42.62 18.57 -2.41
CA GLN A 43 43.09 19.71 -1.62
C GLN A 43 42.48 21.03 -2.11
N ARG A 44 42.38 21.19 -3.42
CA ARG A 44 41.73 22.35 -4.07
C ARG A 44 40.21 22.33 -3.99
N ARG A 45 39.61 21.21 -3.53
CA ARG A 45 38.16 20.96 -3.55
C ARG A 45 37.54 21.05 -4.94
N ASP A 46 38.32 20.75 -5.98
CA ASP A 46 37.81 20.65 -7.35
C ASP A 46 37.13 19.28 -7.53
N TRP A 47 35.93 19.15 -6.98
CA TRP A 47 35.20 17.89 -6.96
C TRP A 47 34.89 17.37 -8.37
N LYS A 48 34.68 18.26 -9.34
CA LYS A 48 34.39 17.86 -10.72
C LYS A 48 35.63 17.22 -11.34
N GLN A 49 36.78 17.85 -11.21
CA GLN A 49 38.03 17.33 -11.77
C GLN A 49 38.48 16.07 -11.02
N LEU A 50 38.36 16.05 -9.68
CA LEU A 50 38.63 14.88 -8.86
C LEU A 50 37.80 13.66 -9.31
N ILE A 51 36.50 13.83 -9.54
CA ILE A 51 35.62 12.75 -10.00
C ILE A 51 36.08 12.25 -11.37
N ALA A 52 36.31 13.15 -12.34
CA ALA A 52 36.74 12.76 -13.69
C ALA A 52 38.07 11.99 -13.67
N ASN A 53 39.06 12.51 -12.97
CA ASN A 53 40.39 11.90 -12.86
C ASN A 53 40.35 10.56 -12.12
N ALA A 54 39.57 10.46 -11.04
CA ALA A 54 39.44 9.23 -10.29
C ALA A 54 38.63 8.15 -11.03
N GLU A 55 37.58 8.52 -11.76
CA GLU A 55 36.84 7.58 -12.61
C GLU A 55 37.71 7.06 -13.77
N GLN A 56 38.52 7.92 -14.38
CA GLN A 56 39.50 7.51 -15.38
C GLN A 56 40.51 6.52 -14.78
N ALA A 57 41.12 6.85 -13.64
CA ALA A 57 42.06 5.97 -12.95
C ALA A 57 41.44 4.59 -12.66
N LEU A 58 40.20 4.55 -12.17
CA LEU A 58 39.47 3.31 -11.94
C LEU A 58 39.18 2.52 -13.22
N SER A 59 38.90 3.21 -14.34
CA SER A 59 38.68 2.57 -15.64
C SER A 59 39.96 1.94 -16.21
N GLU A 60 41.11 2.49 -15.86
CA GLU A 60 42.44 1.96 -16.20
C GLU A 60 42.93 0.89 -15.19
N GLY A 61 42.11 0.51 -14.22
CA GLY A 61 42.39 -0.54 -13.24
C GLY A 61 43.14 -0.07 -11.98
N TYR A 62 43.39 1.24 -11.83
CA TYR A 62 44.00 1.80 -10.63
C TYR A 62 42.94 1.96 -9.53
N ASP A 63 42.88 0.98 -8.61
CA ASP A 63 41.94 0.96 -7.50
C ASP A 63 42.67 0.94 -6.15
N SER A 64 42.75 2.09 -5.49
CA SER A 64 43.40 2.22 -4.17
C SER A 64 42.45 2.77 -3.11
N TYR A 65 42.76 2.50 -1.84
CA TYR A 65 41.98 2.97 -0.70
C TYR A 65 41.82 4.51 -0.73
N TYR A 66 42.92 5.26 -0.91
CA TYR A 66 42.87 6.72 -0.89
C TYR A 66 42.09 7.29 -2.08
N LEU A 67 42.21 6.68 -3.27
CA LEU A 67 41.43 7.07 -4.43
C LEU A 67 39.93 6.88 -4.16
N ARG A 68 39.53 5.73 -3.60
CA ARG A 68 38.14 5.45 -3.20
C ARG A 68 37.63 6.43 -2.15
N MET A 69 38.45 6.75 -1.14
CA MET A 69 38.09 7.72 -0.11
C MET A 69 37.86 9.13 -0.68
N ARG A 70 38.82 9.66 -1.45
CA ARG A 70 38.70 11.00 -2.06
C ARG A 70 37.51 11.08 -3.01
N LEU A 71 37.31 10.06 -3.84
CA LEU A 71 36.18 9.99 -4.76
C LEU A 71 34.84 9.90 -4.02
N GLY A 72 34.77 9.09 -2.94
CA GLY A 72 33.59 9.03 -2.08
C GLY A 72 33.24 10.38 -1.45
N ILE A 73 34.25 11.10 -0.93
CA ILE A 73 34.07 12.44 -0.37
C ILE A 73 33.59 13.41 -1.44
N ALA A 74 34.20 13.42 -2.62
CA ALA A 74 33.78 14.26 -3.75
C ALA A 74 32.30 14.02 -4.13
N PHE A 75 31.85 12.76 -4.10
CA PHE A 75 30.45 12.43 -4.32
C PHE A 75 29.52 12.91 -3.20
N LEU A 76 29.94 12.88 -1.93
CA LEU A 76 29.15 13.48 -0.84
C LEU A 76 29.04 15.00 -1.00
N GLU A 77 30.14 15.67 -1.29
CA GLU A 77 30.20 17.13 -1.46
C GLU A 77 29.39 17.61 -2.68
N THR A 78 29.24 16.75 -3.69
CA THR A 78 28.37 17.00 -4.86
C THR A 78 26.94 16.45 -4.69
N PHE A 79 26.56 16.10 -3.46
CA PHE A 79 25.23 15.61 -3.07
C PHE A 79 24.76 14.36 -3.84
N LYS A 80 25.67 13.41 -4.04
CA LYS A 80 25.46 12.08 -4.64
C LYS A 80 25.79 10.95 -3.65
N PRO A 81 25.11 10.88 -2.48
CA PRO A 81 25.45 9.94 -1.41
C PRO A 81 25.35 8.46 -1.82
N ALA A 82 24.48 8.08 -2.75
CA ALA A 82 24.38 6.69 -3.20
C ALA A 82 25.64 6.21 -3.96
N LEU A 83 26.32 7.12 -4.67
CA LEU A 83 27.63 6.83 -5.28
C LEU A 83 28.72 6.82 -4.21
N ALA A 84 28.72 7.81 -3.32
CA ALA A 84 29.68 7.87 -2.23
C ALA A 84 29.70 6.59 -1.38
N GLU A 85 28.52 6.07 -1.04
CA GLU A 85 28.34 4.79 -0.33
C GLU A 85 29.12 3.65 -1.01
N LYS A 86 28.99 3.50 -2.34
CA LYS A 86 29.70 2.48 -3.12
C LYS A 86 31.22 2.59 -2.93
N HIS A 87 31.76 3.81 -2.94
CA HIS A 87 33.20 4.05 -2.81
C HIS A 87 33.70 3.80 -1.38
N PHE A 88 32.98 4.25 -0.34
CA PHE A 88 33.38 3.97 1.04
C PHE A 88 33.32 2.49 1.41
N ARG A 89 32.33 1.75 0.87
CA ARG A 89 32.29 0.29 1.03
C ARG A 89 33.48 -0.41 0.37
N LYS A 90 33.92 0.08 -0.79
CA LYS A 90 35.13 -0.42 -1.46
C LYS A 90 36.38 -0.10 -0.65
N ALA A 91 36.48 1.10 -0.08
CA ALA A 91 37.57 1.46 0.83
C ALA A 91 37.62 0.54 2.07
N LEU A 92 36.47 0.27 2.72
CA LEU A 92 36.39 -0.66 3.86
C LEU A 92 36.70 -2.11 3.49
N ALA A 93 36.50 -2.52 2.24
CA ALA A 93 36.90 -3.85 1.78
C ALA A 93 38.42 -3.98 1.62
N MET A 94 39.14 -2.87 1.41
CA MET A 94 40.61 -2.83 1.31
C MET A 94 41.26 -2.66 2.68
N THR A 95 40.65 -1.85 3.55
CA THR A 95 41.13 -1.58 4.90
C THR A 95 39.95 -1.74 5.85
N THR A 96 39.75 -2.98 6.28
CA THR A 96 38.73 -3.33 7.26
C THR A 96 38.95 -2.50 8.51
N ASP A 97 37.85 -1.99 9.09
CA ASP A 97 37.85 -1.22 10.34
C ASP A 97 38.45 0.20 10.27
N ASP A 98 38.69 0.75 9.07
CA ASP A 98 39.15 2.14 8.96
C ASP A 98 38.12 3.15 9.51
N ARG A 99 38.61 4.01 10.42
CA ARG A 99 37.83 5.00 11.16
C ARG A 99 37.12 5.99 10.24
N ASN A 100 37.86 6.53 9.27
CA ASN A 100 37.35 7.58 8.37
C ASN A 100 36.33 7.01 7.40
N ALA A 101 36.60 5.83 6.84
CA ALA A 101 35.71 5.16 5.90
C ALA A 101 34.38 4.79 6.56
N LYS A 102 34.39 4.30 7.82
CA LYS A 102 33.17 4.10 8.61
C LYS A 102 32.39 5.40 8.83
N TYR A 103 33.07 6.46 9.23
CA TYR A 103 32.45 7.78 9.46
C TYR A 103 31.77 8.33 8.20
N PHE A 104 32.45 8.31 7.06
CA PHE A 104 31.89 8.81 5.82
C PHE A 104 30.82 7.89 5.23
N LEU A 105 30.94 6.57 5.41
CA LEU A 105 29.87 5.64 5.05
C LEU A 105 28.62 5.92 5.88
N PHE A 106 28.75 6.15 7.19
CA PHE A 106 27.63 6.56 8.04
C PHE A 106 26.94 7.81 7.50
N LYS A 107 27.69 8.87 7.16
CA LYS A 107 27.13 10.08 6.54
C LYS A 107 26.36 9.76 5.25
N ALA A 108 26.95 8.95 4.37
CA ALA A 108 26.31 8.56 3.11
C ALA A 108 24.99 7.80 3.32
N LEU A 109 24.93 6.92 4.32
CA LEU A 109 23.72 6.19 4.69
C LEU A 109 22.67 7.14 5.30
N SER A 110 23.07 8.04 6.21
CA SER A 110 22.16 9.01 6.82
C SER A 110 21.56 9.99 5.80
N TYR A 111 22.33 10.47 4.82
CA TYR A 111 21.80 11.32 3.73
C TYR A 111 20.77 10.60 2.84
N GLN A 112 20.78 9.26 2.82
CA GLN A 112 19.81 8.44 2.10
C GLN A 112 18.65 7.98 2.98
N LEU A 113 18.54 8.48 4.22
CA LEU A 113 17.54 8.07 5.22
C LEU A 113 17.57 6.54 5.51
N LYS A 114 18.73 5.90 5.39
CA LYS A 114 18.98 4.52 5.82
C LYS A 114 19.29 4.49 7.32
N THR A 115 18.31 4.92 8.11
CA THR A 115 18.49 5.28 9.53
C THR A 115 19.02 4.13 10.36
N VAL A 116 18.36 2.97 10.32
CA VAL A 116 18.75 1.80 11.13
C VAL A 116 20.08 1.19 10.67
N GLU A 117 20.38 1.21 9.36
CA GLU A 117 21.64 0.73 8.80
C GLU A 117 22.80 1.65 9.21
N SER A 118 22.58 2.97 9.16
CA SER A 118 23.56 3.94 9.68
C SER A 118 23.77 3.76 11.18
N GLY A 119 22.71 3.48 11.94
CA GLY A 119 22.80 3.22 13.36
C GLY A 119 23.48 1.89 13.72
N HIS A 120 23.29 0.84 12.92
CA HIS A 120 24.06 -0.39 13.04
C HIS A 120 25.55 -0.11 12.82
N LEU A 121 25.91 0.63 11.75
CA LEU A 121 27.29 0.99 11.48
C LEU A 121 27.89 1.83 12.63
N PHE A 122 27.13 2.77 13.18
CA PHE A 122 27.52 3.58 14.35
C PHE A 122 27.91 2.70 15.55
N GLN A 123 27.17 1.61 15.82
CA GLN A 123 27.48 0.70 16.91
C GLN A 123 28.81 -0.05 16.73
N THR A 124 29.30 -0.17 15.49
CA THR A 124 30.60 -0.80 15.19
C THR A 124 31.80 0.16 15.28
N MET A 125 31.55 1.46 15.51
CA MET A 125 32.60 2.48 15.57
C MET A 125 33.20 2.60 16.98
N ASP A 126 34.45 3.04 17.08
CA ASP A 126 35.04 3.44 18.37
C ASP A 126 34.38 4.73 18.92
N ALA A 127 34.53 4.96 20.22
CA ALA A 127 33.88 6.07 20.92
C ALA A 127 34.21 7.46 20.33
N ASN A 128 35.44 7.68 19.86
CA ASN A 128 35.82 8.98 19.29
C ASN A 128 35.13 9.20 17.94
N THR A 129 34.91 8.14 17.16
CA THR A 129 34.18 8.22 15.89
C THR A 129 32.69 8.38 16.10
N GLN A 130 32.12 7.66 17.06
CA GLN A 130 30.73 7.83 17.46
C GLN A 130 30.46 9.28 17.86
N TRP A 131 31.31 9.86 18.71
CA TRP A 131 31.20 11.27 19.11
C TRP A 131 31.22 12.23 17.91
N ALA A 132 32.09 11.97 16.92
CA ALA A 132 32.19 12.80 15.70
C ALA A 132 30.93 12.75 14.81
N THR A 133 30.06 11.74 14.96
CA THR A 133 28.78 11.68 14.23
C THR A 133 27.71 12.59 14.79
N GLY A 134 27.81 12.98 16.07
CA GLY A 134 26.77 13.70 16.80
C GLY A 134 25.51 12.86 17.11
N LEU A 135 25.52 11.55 16.82
CA LEU A 135 24.41 10.66 17.14
C LEU A 135 24.50 10.18 18.60
N ASN A 136 23.39 10.26 19.33
CA ASN A 136 23.26 9.70 20.68
C ASN A 136 22.73 8.25 20.62
N SER A 137 23.18 7.40 21.53
CA SER A 137 22.75 6.00 21.66
C SER A 137 21.44 5.81 22.44
N GLY A 138 20.95 6.86 23.12
CA GLY A 138 19.71 6.81 23.90
C GLY A 138 18.42 6.96 23.09
N PHE A 139 17.29 6.95 23.81
CA PHE A 139 15.96 7.16 23.23
C PHE A 139 15.88 8.52 22.53
N LYS A 140 15.40 8.50 21.28
CA LYS A 140 15.19 9.67 20.46
C LYS A 140 13.77 9.69 19.88
N PRO A 141 12.92 10.66 20.22
CA PRO A 141 11.70 10.90 19.45
C PRO A 141 12.11 11.34 18.04
N VAL A 142 11.45 10.82 17.01
CA VAL A 142 11.80 11.10 15.60
C VAL A 142 10.76 12.01 14.96
N ALA A 143 9.48 11.61 15.03
CA ALA A 143 8.40 12.43 14.53
C ALA A 143 7.07 12.04 15.17
N ALA A 144 6.14 12.99 15.23
CA ALA A 144 4.73 12.76 15.54
C ALA A 144 3.88 13.35 14.43
N HIS A 145 2.72 12.77 14.14
CA HIS A 145 1.80 13.32 13.16
C HIS A 145 0.34 13.16 13.57
N LEU A 146 -0.49 14.01 12.98
CA LEU A 146 -1.95 13.99 13.07
C LEU A 146 -2.51 14.38 11.72
N ASP A 147 -3.37 13.53 11.18
CA ASP A 147 -4.07 13.68 9.91
C ASP A 147 -5.58 13.57 10.11
N ALA A 148 -6.32 14.34 9.31
CA ALA A 148 -7.77 14.21 9.15
C ALA A 148 -8.11 14.18 7.66
N GLY A 149 -9.08 13.36 7.28
CA GLY A 149 -9.51 13.20 5.91
C GLY A 149 -11.01 13.06 5.76
N TYR A 150 -11.49 13.46 4.59
CA TYR A 150 -12.87 13.31 4.18
C TYR A 150 -12.92 12.72 2.77
N SER A 151 -13.72 11.68 2.60
CA SER A 151 -13.98 11.04 1.31
C SER A 151 -15.44 11.22 0.93
N THR A 152 -15.69 11.46 -0.35
CA THR A 152 -17.04 11.50 -0.92
C THR A 152 -17.05 10.77 -2.25
N GLY A 153 -18.19 10.18 -2.64
CA GLY A 153 -18.31 9.38 -3.85
C GLY A 153 -19.70 9.45 -4.47
N ASN A 154 -19.81 8.98 -5.71
CA ASN A 154 -21.06 8.95 -6.48
C ASN A 154 -21.84 7.63 -6.35
N SER A 155 -21.63 6.90 -5.25
CA SER A 155 -22.17 5.55 -5.03
C SER A 155 -23.69 5.48 -4.94
N ILE A 156 -24.39 6.61 -4.71
CA ILE A 156 -25.86 6.66 -4.55
C ILE A 156 -26.48 7.66 -5.54
N GLU A 157 -26.18 7.55 -6.83
CA GLU A 157 -27.09 8.13 -7.82
C GLU A 157 -28.42 7.37 -7.77
N ASN A 158 -29.55 8.08 -7.92
CA ASN A 158 -30.94 7.57 -7.83
C ASN A 158 -31.22 6.43 -8.83
N ARG A 159 -30.69 5.23 -8.55
CA ARG A 159 -30.99 4.03 -9.32
C ARG A 159 -32.48 3.75 -9.25
N SER A 160 -33.09 3.53 -10.41
CA SER A 160 -34.46 3.06 -10.51
C SER A 160 -34.57 1.65 -9.96
N PHE A 161 -35.81 1.20 -9.73
CA PHE A 161 -36.10 -0.18 -9.36
C PHE A 161 -35.44 -1.15 -10.36
N GLU A 162 -35.65 -0.92 -11.65
CA GLU A 162 -35.09 -1.68 -12.77
C GLU A 162 -33.56 -1.77 -12.74
N ALA A 163 -32.87 -0.71 -12.30
CA ALA A 163 -31.41 -0.69 -12.22
C ALA A 163 -30.85 -1.54 -11.06
N LEU A 164 -31.66 -1.87 -10.05
CA LEU A 164 -31.29 -2.70 -8.90
C LEU A 164 -31.84 -4.13 -8.98
N SER A 165 -33.00 -4.31 -9.61
CA SER A 165 -33.69 -5.59 -9.70
C SER A 165 -33.63 -6.22 -11.10
N GLY A 166 -33.32 -5.45 -12.14
CA GLY A 166 -33.47 -5.81 -13.55
C GLY A 166 -34.87 -5.45 -14.09
N GLU A 167 -35.04 -5.40 -15.42
CA GLU A 167 -36.30 -5.03 -16.10
C GLU A 167 -37.52 -5.90 -15.66
N HIS A 168 -37.26 -7.14 -15.24
CA HIS A 168 -38.29 -8.06 -14.73
C HIS A 168 -38.05 -8.47 -13.28
N GLY A 169 -37.18 -7.76 -12.56
CA GLY A 169 -36.77 -8.09 -11.21
C GLY A 169 -37.92 -8.14 -10.21
N LEU A 170 -37.90 -9.15 -9.34
CA LEU A 170 -38.80 -9.22 -8.17
C LEU A 170 -38.15 -8.60 -6.93
N TYR A 171 -36.82 -8.59 -6.91
CA TYR A 171 -36.02 -8.19 -5.77
C TYR A 171 -34.66 -7.67 -6.22
N GLY A 172 -34.18 -6.61 -5.60
CA GLY A 172 -32.82 -6.09 -5.74
C GLY A 172 -32.29 -5.63 -4.37
N GLN A 173 -31.00 -5.79 -4.15
CA GLN A 173 -30.32 -5.26 -2.97
C GLN A 173 -28.92 -4.76 -3.32
N GLU A 174 -28.55 -3.63 -2.74
CA GLU A 174 -27.19 -3.10 -2.78
C GLU A 174 -26.79 -2.58 -1.39
N TYR A 175 -25.48 -2.56 -1.16
CA TYR A 175 -24.88 -1.91 -0.01
C TYR A 175 -23.94 -0.83 -0.50
N ALA A 176 -24.23 0.44 -0.23
CA ALA A 176 -23.42 1.56 -0.72
C ALA A 176 -22.67 2.25 0.44
N GLU A 177 -21.37 2.51 0.26
CA GLU A 177 -20.60 3.42 1.11
C GLU A 177 -20.83 4.87 0.65
N ARG A 178 -21.04 5.81 1.57
CA ARG A 178 -21.20 7.24 1.28
C ARG A 178 -19.94 8.01 1.67
N ASP A 179 -20.13 9.04 2.49
CA ASP A 179 -19.06 9.89 2.95
C ASP A 179 -18.29 9.22 4.09
N ASN A 180 -16.97 9.40 4.05
CA ASN A 180 -16.06 8.78 5.01
C ASN A 180 -15.26 9.85 5.73
N LEU A 181 -15.16 9.73 7.06
CA LEU A 181 -14.28 10.52 7.90
C LEU A 181 -13.12 9.66 8.38
N ILE A 182 -11.91 10.19 8.25
CA ILE A 182 -10.67 9.49 8.59
C ILE A 182 -9.89 10.35 9.58
N TYR A 183 -9.44 9.76 10.68
CA TYR A 183 -8.48 10.35 11.59
C TYR A 183 -7.32 9.38 11.78
N ASP A 184 -6.10 9.90 11.75
CA ASP A 184 -4.88 9.11 11.85
C ASP A 184 -3.86 9.88 12.67
N ALA A 185 -3.22 9.19 13.61
CA ALA A 185 -2.19 9.78 14.45
C ALA A 185 -1.09 8.75 14.70
N GLY A 186 0.15 9.21 14.77
CA GLY A 186 1.26 8.30 14.98
C GLY A 186 2.54 8.94 15.49
N PHE A 187 3.40 8.09 16.03
CA PHE A 187 4.64 8.48 16.69
C PHE A 187 5.77 7.54 16.30
N HIS A 188 6.84 8.12 15.75
CA HIS A 188 8.09 7.45 15.46
C HIS A 188 9.12 7.73 16.56
N PHE A 189 9.80 6.69 17.01
CA PHE A 189 10.88 6.81 17.99
C PHE A 189 11.98 5.78 17.76
N GLN A 190 13.16 6.10 18.29
CA GLN A 190 14.37 5.32 18.12
C GLN A 190 14.98 5.06 19.51
N PRO A 191 14.75 3.87 20.13
CA PRO A 191 15.31 3.57 21.45
C PRO A 191 16.82 3.30 21.41
N SER A 192 17.35 2.91 20.24
CA SER A 192 18.78 2.81 19.97
C SER A 192 19.07 3.02 18.48
N PRO A 193 20.30 3.33 18.07
CA PRO A 193 20.65 3.63 16.68
C PRO A 193 20.16 2.63 15.63
N ALA A 194 20.25 1.33 15.93
CA ALA A 194 19.90 0.26 14.98
C ALA A 194 18.40 -0.11 14.97
N TRP A 195 17.55 0.59 15.72
CA TRP A 195 16.14 0.27 15.90
C TRP A 195 15.24 1.48 15.69
N LEU A 196 14.25 1.38 14.81
CA LEU A 196 13.22 2.40 14.63
C LEU A 196 11.84 1.78 14.87
N PHE A 197 11.04 2.44 15.69
CA PHE A 197 9.69 2.02 16.01
C PHE A 197 8.68 3.06 15.55
N TYR A 198 7.49 2.57 15.21
CA TYR A 198 6.32 3.38 14.96
C TYR A 198 5.12 2.77 15.68
N VAL A 199 4.33 3.63 16.32
CA VAL A 199 3.03 3.29 16.89
C VAL A 199 2.03 4.31 16.37
N GLY A 200 0.90 3.83 15.85
CA GLY A 200 -0.16 4.68 15.33
C GLY A 200 -1.54 4.13 15.66
N GLY A 201 -2.53 5.00 15.59
CA GLY A 201 -3.94 4.67 15.74
C GLY A 201 -4.77 5.38 14.68
N GLN A 202 -5.80 4.69 14.19
CA GLN A 202 -6.71 5.21 13.18
C GLN A 202 -8.15 5.03 13.59
N HIS A 203 -8.97 6.00 13.17
CA HIS A 203 -10.41 5.92 13.23
C HIS A 203 -10.97 6.22 11.83
N ILE A 204 -11.82 5.32 11.33
CA ILE A 204 -12.53 5.50 10.08
C ILE A 204 -14.03 5.34 10.36
N GLY A 205 -14.80 6.38 10.10
CA GLY A 205 -16.26 6.35 10.07
C GLY A 205 -16.72 6.41 8.63
N ILE A 206 -17.61 5.51 8.24
CA ILE A 206 -18.20 5.44 6.90
C ILE A 206 -19.71 5.45 7.08
N GLU A 207 -20.38 6.41 6.47
CA GLU A 207 -21.84 6.39 6.33
C GLU A 207 -22.21 5.33 5.30
N THR A 208 -23.19 4.50 5.59
CA THR A 208 -23.55 3.39 4.71
C THR A 208 -25.05 3.30 4.53
N ASN A 209 -25.48 2.71 3.41
CA ASN A 209 -26.89 2.53 3.11
C ASN A 209 -27.13 1.13 2.55
N ASP A 210 -28.01 0.37 3.20
CA ASP A 210 -28.56 -0.86 2.64
C ASP A 210 -29.84 -0.49 1.88
N ARG A 211 -29.85 -0.77 0.58
CA ARG A 211 -30.95 -0.38 -0.30
C ARG A 211 -31.60 -1.60 -0.91
N PHE A 212 -32.93 -1.62 -0.89
CA PHE A 212 -33.73 -2.74 -1.36
C PHE A 212 -34.77 -2.28 -2.37
N ALA A 213 -34.81 -2.95 -3.52
CA ALA A 213 -35.85 -2.83 -4.52
C ALA A 213 -36.81 -4.01 -4.37
N THR A 214 -38.06 -3.77 -4.00
CA THR A 214 -39.08 -4.81 -3.77
C THR A 214 -40.38 -4.49 -4.49
N ARG A 215 -41.21 -5.50 -4.74
CA ARG A 215 -42.59 -5.30 -5.18
C ARG A 215 -43.53 -5.40 -3.99
N GLU A 216 -44.32 -4.37 -3.77
CA GLU A 216 -45.37 -4.33 -2.75
C GLU A 216 -46.72 -4.55 -3.43
N PHE A 217 -47.55 -5.44 -2.88
CA PHE A 217 -48.82 -5.80 -3.50
C PHE A 217 -49.97 -5.09 -2.78
N ALA A 218 -50.82 -4.44 -3.55
CA ALA A 218 -52.06 -3.84 -3.08
C ALA A 218 -53.24 -4.34 -3.93
N LEU A 219 -54.41 -4.48 -3.32
CA LEU A 219 -55.62 -4.82 -4.07
C LEU A 219 -56.04 -3.62 -4.92
N GLN A 220 -56.03 -3.79 -6.24
CA GLN A 220 -56.61 -2.84 -7.18
C GLN A 220 -57.93 -3.37 -7.73
N ARG A 221 -58.92 -2.47 -7.82
CA ARG A 221 -60.25 -2.81 -8.29
C ARG A 221 -60.22 -3.04 -9.79
N ASP A 222 -60.50 -4.27 -10.20
CA ASP A 222 -60.54 -4.71 -11.60
C ASP A 222 -61.89 -4.37 -12.26
N SER A 223 -62.99 -4.91 -11.72
CA SER A 223 -64.30 -4.83 -12.36
C SER A 223 -65.46 -4.74 -11.36
N ILE A 224 -66.62 -4.29 -11.85
CA ILE A 224 -67.86 -4.19 -11.08
C ILE A 224 -68.94 -4.96 -11.83
N ILE A 225 -69.47 -6.03 -11.21
CA ILE A 225 -70.62 -6.77 -11.75
C ILE A 225 -71.86 -6.35 -10.97
N SER A 226 -72.90 -5.90 -11.67
CA SER A 226 -74.18 -5.54 -11.06
C SER A 226 -75.15 -6.72 -11.16
N ILE A 227 -75.70 -7.15 -10.02
CA ILE A 227 -76.69 -8.24 -9.94
C ILE A 227 -77.92 -7.69 -9.22
N GLY A 228 -78.94 -7.31 -9.98
CA GLY A 228 -80.11 -6.60 -9.45
C GLY A 228 -79.72 -5.22 -8.90
N SER A 229 -80.04 -4.94 -7.62
CA SER A 229 -79.62 -3.73 -6.91
C SER A 229 -78.25 -3.86 -6.21
N ALA A 230 -77.62 -5.04 -6.23
CA ALA A 230 -76.32 -5.28 -5.61
C ALA A 230 -75.18 -5.05 -6.61
N LYS A 231 -74.02 -4.61 -6.10
CA LYS A 231 -72.77 -4.49 -6.86
C LYS A 231 -71.72 -5.41 -6.23
N ALA A 232 -71.15 -6.30 -7.03
CA ALA A 232 -69.97 -7.07 -6.70
C ALA A 232 -68.75 -6.33 -7.25
N TYR A 233 -67.75 -6.12 -6.40
CA TYR A 233 -66.46 -5.53 -6.78
C TYR A 233 -65.43 -6.65 -6.80
N TYR A 234 -64.66 -6.73 -7.87
CA TYR A 234 -63.57 -7.68 -8.00
C TYR A 234 -62.25 -6.94 -7.89
N PHE A 235 -61.34 -7.48 -7.10
CA PHE A 235 -59.99 -6.95 -6.96
C PHE A 235 -58.97 -7.98 -7.43
N HIS A 236 -57.87 -7.48 -7.94
CA HIS A 236 -56.68 -8.29 -8.20
C HIS A 236 -55.50 -7.66 -7.46
N PRO A 237 -54.51 -8.46 -7.03
CA PRO A 237 -53.28 -7.93 -6.49
C PRO A 237 -52.48 -7.26 -7.61
N GLU A 238 -52.21 -5.96 -7.47
CA GLU A 238 -51.29 -5.24 -8.33
C GLU A 238 -49.98 -4.98 -7.59
N ALA A 239 -48.87 -5.26 -8.27
CA ALA A 239 -47.54 -5.02 -7.75
C ALA A 239 -47.12 -3.57 -8.02
N ALA A 240 -46.80 -2.82 -6.98
CA ALA A 240 -46.13 -1.54 -7.05
C ALA A 240 -44.64 -1.71 -6.75
N GLU A 241 -43.79 -1.08 -7.54
CA GLU A 241 -42.35 -1.04 -7.29
C GLU A 241 -42.05 -0.13 -6.10
N SER A 242 -41.19 -0.59 -5.20
CA SER A 242 -40.81 0.10 -3.98
C SER A 242 -39.30 0.05 -3.81
N ILE A 243 -38.72 1.17 -3.40
CA ILE A 243 -37.32 1.26 -3.01
C ILE A 243 -37.29 1.71 -1.55
N ARG A 244 -36.56 0.96 -0.72
CA ARG A 244 -36.36 1.28 0.69
C ARG A 244 -34.88 1.38 1.00
N ASP A 245 -34.51 2.45 1.68
CA ASP A 245 -33.15 2.78 2.09
C ASP A 245 -33.05 2.71 3.62
N PHE A 246 -31.99 2.06 4.11
CA PHE A 246 -31.70 1.91 5.53
C PHE A 246 -30.28 2.41 5.82
N ALA A 247 -30.20 3.58 6.46
CA ALA A 247 -28.93 4.21 6.80
C ALA A 247 -28.30 3.53 8.02
N HIS A 248 -27.00 3.23 7.91
CA HIS A 248 -26.16 2.66 8.95
C HIS A 248 -24.82 3.38 9.03
N ASP A 249 -24.06 3.07 10.08
CA ASP A 249 -22.68 3.50 10.24
C ASP A 249 -21.74 2.28 10.31
N LEU A 250 -20.63 2.36 9.58
CA LEU A 250 -19.47 1.50 9.77
C LEU A 250 -18.40 2.29 10.51
N GLN A 251 -17.95 1.73 11.63
CA GLN A 251 -16.95 2.32 12.51
C GLN A 251 -15.76 1.35 12.61
N GLN A 252 -14.59 1.79 12.19
CA GLN A 252 -13.34 1.05 12.30
C GLN A 252 -12.36 1.82 13.18
N ASN A 253 -11.85 1.15 14.21
CA ASN A 253 -10.76 1.65 15.03
C ASN A 253 -9.58 0.70 14.90
N SER A 254 -8.37 1.22 14.78
CA SER A 254 -7.19 0.36 14.66
C SER A 254 -6.00 0.88 15.45
N VAL A 255 -5.12 -0.07 15.77
CA VAL A 255 -3.81 0.18 16.36
C VAL A 255 -2.78 -0.54 15.51
N TYR A 256 -1.72 0.19 15.15
CA TYR A 256 -0.62 -0.30 14.36
C TYR A 256 0.70 -0.14 15.10
N VAL A 257 1.52 -1.17 15.05
CA VAL A 257 2.86 -1.18 15.63
C VAL A 257 3.83 -1.72 14.59
N GLN A 258 4.96 -1.04 14.43
CA GLN A 258 6.03 -1.44 13.54
C GLN A 258 7.37 -1.32 14.25
N ALA A 259 8.23 -2.31 14.00
CA ALA A 259 9.62 -2.32 14.41
C ALA A 259 10.50 -2.55 13.19
N GLN A 260 11.46 -1.65 12.96
CA GLN A 260 12.48 -1.77 11.94
C GLN A 260 13.83 -1.95 12.62
N TRP A 261 14.63 -2.88 12.12
CA TRP A 261 15.96 -3.20 12.62
C TRP A 261 16.92 -3.46 11.46
N ALA A 262 18.20 -3.11 11.64
CA ALA A 262 19.26 -3.48 10.71
C ALA A 262 20.30 -4.38 11.37
N GLY A 263 20.50 -5.56 10.79
CA GLY A 263 21.59 -6.48 11.16
C GLY A 263 22.90 -6.21 10.44
N SER A 264 22.90 -5.30 9.48
CA SER A 264 24.12 -4.82 8.80
C SER A 264 23.91 -3.40 8.28
N ASP A 265 24.95 -2.83 7.70
CA ASP A 265 24.86 -1.56 6.99
C ASP A 265 24.21 -1.70 5.57
N ARG A 266 23.87 -2.91 5.10
CA ARG A 266 23.31 -3.18 3.76
C ARG A 266 21.85 -3.60 3.72
N TRP A 267 21.31 -4.05 4.85
CA TRP A 267 19.94 -4.55 4.88
C TRP A 267 19.26 -4.24 6.20
N SER A 268 17.95 -4.11 6.12
CA SER A 268 17.05 -4.01 7.27
C SER A 268 15.87 -4.95 7.13
N LEU A 269 15.27 -5.24 8.28
CA LEU A 269 14.06 -6.00 8.45
C LEU A 269 13.02 -5.10 9.11
N VAL A 270 11.78 -5.20 8.65
CA VAL A 270 10.62 -4.52 9.22
C VAL A 270 9.62 -5.58 9.61
N ALA A 271 9.25 -5.64 10.88
CA ALA A 271 8.13 -6.42 11.37
C ALA A 271 7.01 -5.47 11.77
N ALA A 272 5.77 -5.78 11.42
CA ALA A 272 4.63 -4.96 11.80
C ALA A 272 3.38 -5.78 12.12
N MET A 273 2.52 -5.18 12.91
CA MET A 273 1.23 -5.70 13.34
C MET A 273 0.18 -4.60 13.26
N HIS A 274 -0.96 -4.92 12.67
CA HIS A 274 -2.14 -4.07 12.62
C HIS A 274 -3.31 -4.82 13.24
N LEU A 275 -3.96 -4.24 14.25
CA LEU A 275 -5.17 -4.77 14.86
C LEU A 275 -6.32 -3.82 14.54
N LEU A 276 -7.42 -4.33 14.00
CA LEU A 276 -8.57 -3.54 13.59
C LEU A 276 -9.83 -4.07 14.29
N LYS A 277 -10.65 -3.16 14.81
CA LYS A 277 -11.97 -3.46 15.36
C LYS A 277 -13.00 -2.76 14.49
N VAL A 278 -13.83 -3.55 13.81
CA VAL A 278 -14.88 -3.06 12.93
C VAL A 278 -16.23 -3.34 13.58
N ARG A 279 -17.08 -2.32 13.63
CA ARG A 279 -18.48 -2.42 14.02
C ARG A 279 -19.32 -1.87 12.88
N ARG A 280 -20.37 -2.60 12.51
CA ARG A 280 -21.27 -2.21 11.43
C ARG A 280 -22.71 -2.63 11.72
N GLY A 281 -23.66 -1.79 11.31
CA GLY A 281 -25.07 -2.13 11.16
C GLY A 281 -25.38 -2.64 9.75
N PHE A 282 -26.32 -3.57 9.65
CA PHE A 282 -26.88 -4.05 8.39
C PHE A 282 -28.39 -4.17 8.55
N THR A 283 -29.13 -3.94 7.49
CA THR A 283 -30.49 -4.41 7.34
C THR A 283 -30.48 -5.69 6.51
N VAL A 284 -31.18 -6.73 6.98
CA VAL A 284 -31.39 -7.96 6.22
C VAL A 284 -32.86 -8.11 5.87
N SER A 285 -33.12 -8.57 4.65
CA SER A 285 -34.45 -8.90 4.17
C SER A 285 -34.78 -10.37 4.42
N THR A 286 -35.97 -10.65 4.93
CA THR A 286 -36.52 -12.01 5.02
C THR A 286 -37.78 -12.10 4.16
N PRO A 287 -37.81 -12.97 3.14
CA PRO A 287 -39.03 -13.18 2.35
C PRO A 287 -40.12 -13.82 3.22
N GLY A 288 -41.35 -13.39 3.00
CA GLY A 288 -42.54 -13.95 3.63
C GLY A 288 -43.71 -13.98 2.65
N THR A 289 -44.85 -14.42 3.12
CA THR A 289 -46.12 -14.29 2.41
C THR A 289 -47.14 -13.62 3.32
N THR A 290 -48.04 -12.84 2.74
CA THR A 290 -49.23 -12.32 3.43
C THR A 290 -50.46 -12.59 2.60
N ASN A 291 -51.60 -12.68 3.27
CA ASN A 291 -52.89 -12.88 2.62
C ASN A 291 -53.56 -11.52 2.40
N LEU A 292 -53.82 -11.17 1.14
CA LEU A 292 -54.71 -10.07 0.78
C LEU A 292 -56.12 -10.63 0.57
N THR A 293 -57.05 -10.24 1.43
CA THR A 293 -58.44 -10.70 1.35
C THR A 293 -59.30 -9.64 0.68
N ASP A 294 -59.96 -10.01 -0.42
CA ASP A 294 -60.95 -9.17 -1.09
C ASP A 294 -62.23 -9.03 -0.24
N THR A 295 -62.91 -7.89 -0.44
CA THR A 295 -64.32 -7.74 -0.17
C THR A 295 -65.12 -8.87 -0.79
N SER A 296 -65.94 -9.45 0.06
CA SER A 296 -66.68 -10.66 -0.23
C SER A 296 -67.76 -10.51 -1.30
N TYR A 297 -67.96 -11.55 -2.11
CA TYR A 297 -69.16 -11.70 -2.93
C TYR A 297 -70.25 -12.45 -2.16
N TYR A 298 -71.47 -11.92 -2.17
CA TYR A 298 -72.63 -12.58 -1.59
C TYR A 298 -73.21 -13.59 -2.57
N ASN A 299 -73.08 -14.88 -2.24
CA ASN A 299 -73.67 -15.95 -3.01
C ASN A 299 -75.16 -16.09 -2.64
N ALA A 300 -76.02 -15.59 -3.53
CA ALA A 300 -77.47 -15.61 -3.31
C ALA A 300 -78.09 -17.02 -3.31
N SER A 301 -77.37 -18.03 -3.78
CA SER A 301 -77.89 -19.41 -3.87
C SER A 301 -77.81 -20.17 -2.55
N ASP A 302 -76.84 -19.85 -1.69
CA ASP A 302 -76.63 -20.49 -0.39
C ASP A 302 -76.57 -19.49 0.79
N GLY A 303 -76.67 -18.19 0.50
CA GLY A 303 -76.71 -17.11 1.47
C GLY A 303 -75.37 -16.79 2.14
N ARG A 304 -74.24 -17.26 1.59
CA ARG A 304 -72.91 -17.09 2.17
C ARG A 304 -72.12 -15.95 1.54
N LEU A 305 -71.19 -15.43 2.33
CA LEU A 305 -70.24 -14.39 1.96
C LEU A 305 -68.93 -15.11 1.59
N GLU A 306 -68.56 -15.12 0.30
CA GLU A 306 -67.32 -15.75 -0.16
C GLU A 306 -66.21 -14.70 -0.25
N HIS A 307 -65.04 -14.99 0.32
CA HIS A 307 -63.86 -14.15 0.24
C HIS A 307 -62.83 -14.75 -0.72
N TYR A 308 -62.23 -13.91 -1.56
CA TYR A 308 -61.05 -14.27 -2.33
C TYR A 308 -59.81 -13.87 -1.55
N THR A 309 -58.99 -14.86 -1.18
CA THR A 309 -57.72 -14.64 -0.50
C THR A 309 -56.60 -14.87 -1.49
N PHE A 310 -55.80 -13.83 -1.73
CA PHE A 310 -54.58 -13.89 -2.53
C PHE A 310 -53.39 -14.01 -1.60
N GLU A 311 -52.62 -15.08 -1.73
CA GLU A 311 -51.30 -15.16 -1.08
C GLU A 311 -50.31 -14.36 -1.93
N VAL A 312 -49.79 -13.27 -1.38
CA VAL A 312 -48.81 -12.40 -2.05
C VAL A 312 -47.47 -12.43 -1.30
N PRO A 313 -46.35 -12.35 -2.02
CA PRO A 313 -45.04 -12.29 -1.37
C PRO A 313 -44.86 -10.95 -0.65
N THR A 314 -44.18 -11.00 0.49
CA THR A 314 -43.79 -9.82 1.28
C THR A 314 -42.31 -9.90 1.65
N VAL A 315 -41.73 -8.76 1.98
CA VAL A 315 -40.34 -8.66 2.44
C VAL A 315 -40.32 -7.94 3.77
N ASN A 316 -39.82 -8.62 4.80
CA ASN A 316 -39.61 -8.04 6.12
C ASN A 316 -38.15 -7.62 6.27
N PHE A 317 -37.91 -6.47 6.91
CA PHE A 317 -36.57 -5.93 7.11
C PHE A 317 -36.23 -5.96 8.59
N ASN A 318 -35.04 -6.46 8.93
CA ASN A 318 -34.54 -6.52 10.30
C ASN A 318 -33.12 -5.98 10.36
N ASP A 319 -32.86 -5.11 11.34
CA ASP A 319 -31.51 -4.61 11.57
C ASP A 319 -30.71 -5.58 12.43
N ILE A 320 -29.48 -5.84 12.02
CA ILE A 320 -28.50 -6.65 12.72
C ILE A 320 -27.19 -5.87 12.88
N SER A 321 -26.44 -6.16 13.95
CA SER A 321 -25.12 -5.58 14.15
C SER A 321 -24.06 -6.68 14.02
N TRP A 322 -22.99 -6.36 13.32
CA TRP A 322 -21.83 -7.21 13.13
C TRP A 322 -20.59 -6.53 13.71
N ASN A 323 -19.78 -7.29 14.42
CA ASN A 323 -18.54 -6.85 15.03
C ASN A 323 -17.45 -7.86 14.71
N THR A 324 -16.31 -7.41 14.19
CA THR A 324 -15.13 -8.25 13.99
C THR A 324 -13.89 -7.64 14.61
N THR A 325 -12.94 -8.51 14.96
CA THR A 325 -11.57 -8.14 15.31
C THR A 325 -10.65 -8.76 14.28
N ASP A 326 -10.14 -7.91 13.42
CA ASP A 326 -9.28 -8.28 12.30
C ASP A 326 -7.82 -8.01 12.65
N TYR A 327 -6.91 -8.69 11.96
CA TYR A 327 -5.48 -8.48 12.16
C TYR A 327 -4.67 -8.65 10.88
N SER A 328 -3.51 -8.00 10.85
CA SER A 328 -2.47 -8.20 9.85
C SER A 328 -1.10 -8.27 10.51
N LEU A 329 -0.29 -9.23 10.12
CA LEU A 329 1.10 -9.41 10.52
C LEU A 329 1.96 -9.39 9.27
N SER A 330 3.02 -8.60 9.26
CA SER A 330 3.92 -8.50 8.12
C SER A 330 5.39 -8.56 8.52
N LEU A 331 6.20 -9.09 7.60
CA LEU A 331 7.65 -9.13 7.69
C LEU A 331 8.24 -8.76 6.34
N HIS A 332 9.08 -7.72 6.30
CA HIS A 332 9.69 -7.21 5.09
C HIS A 332 11.20 -7.08 5.23
N GLY A 333 11.95 -7.58 4.26
CA GLY A 333 13.38 -7.39 4.14
C GLY A 333 13.70 -6.37 3.05
N ARG A 334 14.63 -5.46 3.33
CA ARG A 334 15.14 -4.49 2.37
C ARG A 334 16.65 -4.66 2.22
N PHE A 335 17.13 -4.70 0.99
CA PHE A 335 18.57 -4.79 0.68
C PHE A 335 19.01 -3.64 -0.21
N HIS A 336 20.17 -3.05 0.09
CA HIS A 336 20.67 -1.86 -0.58
C HIS A 336 21.88 -2.16 -1.49
N PHE A 337 21.79 -1.67 -2.73
CA PHE A 337 22.82 -1.72 -3.77
C PHE A 337 23.17 -0.31 -4.25
N GLY A 338 23.52 0.59 -3.32
CA GLY A 338 23.75 2.00 -3.61
C GLY A 338 22.46 2.69 -4.04
N ARG A 339 22.34 3.02 -5.34
CA ARG A 339 21.17 3.74 -5.93
C ARG A 339 19.92 2.88 -6.09
N LEU A 340 20.05 1.56 -5.99
CA LEU A 340 18.94 0.62 -6.08
C LEU A 340 18.77 -0.06 -4.72
N SER A 341 17.54 -0.23 -4.26
CA SER A 341 17.21 -1.10 -3.15
C SER A 341 16.18 -2.12 -3.59
N ALA A 342 16.33 -3.36 -3.17
CA ALA A 342 15.35 -4.42 -3.36
C ALA A 342 14.52 -4.58 -2.07
N LEU A 343 13.23 -4.85 -2.22
CA LEU A 343 12.29 -5.10 -1.14
C LEU A 343 11.62 -6.45 -1.38
N VAL A 344 11.52 -7.26 -0.32
CA VAL A 344 10.71 -8.49 -0.31
C VAL A 344 9.88 -8.49 0.96
N GLY A 345 8.62 -8.91 0.89
CA GLY A 345 7.74 -8.98 2.04
C GLY A 345 6.86 -10.23 2.05
N LEU A 346 6.46 -10.63 3.25
CA LEU A 346 5.51 -11.68 3.54
C LEU A 346 4.52 -11.14 4.57
N GLY A 347 3.22 -11.37 4.35
CA GLY A 347 2.17 -10.97 5.27
C GLY A 347 1.15 -12.08 5.47
N ARG A 348 0.59 -12.16 6.67
CA ARG A 348 -0.58 -12.99 7.01
C ARG A 348 -1.63 -12.12 7.67
N ALA A 349 -2.87 -12.20 7.19
CA ALA A 349 -3.96 -11.42 7.75
C ALA A 349 -5.25 -12.26 7.86
N SER A 350 -6.17 -11.74 8.66
CA SER A 350 -7.56 -12.20 8.75
C SER A 350 -8.44 -10.97 8.70
N PHE A 351 -9.18 -10.81 7.60
CA PHE A 351 -10.13 -9.71 7.39
C PHE A 351 -11.50 -10.30 7.07
N ASN A 352 -12.54 -9.86 7.77
CA ASN A 352 -13.92 -10.31 7.53
C ASN A 352 -14.01 -11.86 7.45
N ASP A 353 -13.42 -12.57 8.42
CA ASP A 353 -13.31 -14.04 8.48
C ASP A 353 -12.53 -14.72 7.34
N THR A 354 -11.88 -13.94 6.47
CA THR A 354 -11.07 -14.44 5.36
C THR A 354 -9.60 -14.41 5.72
N SER A 355 -8.96 -15.58 5.75
CA SER A 355 -7.50 -15.67 5.94
C SER A 355 -6.77 -15.42 4.61
N LEU A 356 -5.77 -14.55 4.68
CA LEU A 356 -4.97 -14.11 3.56
C LEU A 356 -3.49 -14.40 3.80
N LEU A 357 -2.81 -14.86 2.76
CA LEU A 357 -1.35 -14.83 2.66
C LEU A 357 -0.97 -13.83 1.55
N GLN A 358 -0.01 -12.95 1.84
CA GLN A 358 0.48 -11.93 0.91
C GLN A 358 2.00 -12.06 0.73
N LEU A 359 2.46 -11.97 -0.52
CA LEU A 359 3.88 -11.85 -0.87
C LEU A 359 4.11 -10.57 -1.66
N ASN A 360 5.21 -9.90 -1.36
CA ASN A 360 5.55 -8.61 -1.95
C ASN A 360 6.96 -8.67 -2.53
N ALA A 361 7.16 -8.13 -3.72
CA ALA A 361 8.48 -7.91 -4.29
C ALA A 361 8.52 -6.52 -4.93
N GLY A 362 9.53 -5.73 -4.58
CA GLY A 362 9.62 -4.36 -5.06
C GLY A 362 11.03 -3.82 -5.10
N TYR A 363 11.15 -2.58 -5.54
CA TYR A 363 12.40 -1.87 -5.61
C TYR A 363 12.22 -0.38 -5.33
N GLN A 364 13.32 0.26 -4.94
CA GLN A 364 13.46 1.70 -4.87
C GLN A 364 14.70 2.12 -5.65
N PHE A 365 14.54 3.07 -6.55
CA PHE A 365 15.60 3.60 -7.39
C PHE A 365 15.79 5.11 -7.15
N LEU A 366 17.06 5.53 -7.10
CA LEU A 366 17.50 6.92 -6.93
C LEU A 366 18.18 7.40 -8.21
N PRO A 367 17.45 7.92 -9.22
CA PRO A 367 18.03 8.34 -10.50
C PRO A 367 19.16 9.38 -10.33
N LEU A 368 18.97 10.32 -9.41
CA LEU A 368 19.93 11.40 -9.12
C LEU A 368 20.97 11.01 -8.05
N CYS A 369 21.00 9.74 -7.64
CA CYS A 369 21.89 9.23 -6.58
C CYS A 369 21.71 9.90 -5.21
N ASN A 370 20.56 10.55 -5.01
CA ASN A 370 20.12 11.21 -3.79
C ASN A 370 18.59 11.11 -3.68
N LEU A 371 18.00 11.69 -2.63
CA LEU A 371 16.55 11.66 -2.38
C LEU A 371 15.77 12.79 -3.08
N GLN A 372 16.37 13.53 -4.01
CA GLN A 372 15.64 14.57 -4.75
C GLN A 372 14.63 13.98 -5.72
N LEU A 373 14.91 12.80 -6.28
CA LEU A 373 14.01 12.06 -7.13
C LEU A 373 14.09 10.59 -6.73
N VAL A 374 12.95 9.98 -6.44
CA VAL A 374 12.84 8.59 -6.02
C VAL A 374 11.75 7.94 -6.85
N HIS A 375 12.05 6.78 -7.43
CA HIS A 375 11.08 5.94 -8.11
C HIS A 375 10.95 4.61 -7.36
N GLN A 376 9.74 4.13 -7.16
CA GLN A 376 9.48 2.86 -6.51
C GLN A 376 8.46 2.05 -7.31
N GLY A 377 8.63 0.74 -7.30
CA GLY A 377 7.67 -0.20 -7.87
C GLY A 377 7.56 -1.41 -6.98
N GLU A 378 6.35 -1.93 -6.82
CA GLU A 378 6.07 -3.11 -6.00
C GLU A 378 4.97 -3.96 -6.66
N ILE A 379 5.14 -5.28 -6.59
CA ILE A 379 4.17 -6.27 -7.05
C ILE A 379 3.72 -7.05 -5.82
N PHE A 380 2.42 -7.28 -5.73
CA PHE A 380 1.76 -8.01 -4.68
C PHE A 380 1.14 -9.29 -5.24
N ILE A 381 1.31 -10.38 -4.51
CA ILE A 381 0.67 -11.66 -4.78
C ILE A 381 -0.15 -12.02 -3.54
N LEU A 382 -1.46 -12.08 -3.70
CA LEU A 382 -2.44 -12.36 -2.67
C LEU A 382 -2.99 -13.77 -2.88
N SER A 383 -3.01 -14.57 -1.82
CA SER A 383 -3.58 -15.91 -1.82
C SER A 383 -4.70 -15.97 -0.79
N TYR A 384 -5.93 -15.89 -1.27
CA TYR A 384 -7.16 -16.19 -0.54
C TYR A 384 -8.05 -17.04 -1.47
N GLY A 385 -8.59 -18.15 -0.96
CA GLY A 385 -9.32 -19.12 -1.78
C GLY A 385 -8.41 -19.99 -2.67
N ARG A 386 -8.84 -20.26 -3.92
CA ARG A 386 -8.16 -21.21 -4.85
C ARG A 386 -7.28 -20.56 -5.92
N LYS A 387 -7.34 -19.23 -6.10
CA LYS A 387 -6.65 -18.54 -7.19
C LYS A 387 -5.72 -17.45 -6.62
N PRO A 388 -4.52 -17.27 -7.18
CA PRO A 388 -3.68 -16.13 -6.84
C PRO A 388 -4.24 -14.85 -7.45
N HIS A 389 -4.13 -13.76 -6.71
CA HIS A 389 -4.56 -12.43 -7.11
C HIS A 389 -3.34 -11.50 -7.15
N PHE A 390 -3.28 -10.60 -8.13
CA PHE A 390 -2.12 -9.75 -8.37
C PHE A 390 -2.50 -8.28 -8.29
N ALA A 391 -1.64 -7.48 -7.67
CA ALA A 391 -1.70 -6.03 -7.72
C ALA A 391 -0.31 -5.45 -7.95
N TYR A 392 -0.24 -4.22 -8.44
CA TYR A 392 1.03 -3.50 -8.56
C TYR A 392 0.88 -2.06 -8.08
N ARG A 393 1.96 -1.55 -7.52
CA ARG A 393 2.13 -0.14 -7.13
C ARG A 393 3.29 0.47 -7.90
N ALA A 394 3.11 1.71 -8.35
CA ALA A 394 4.18 2.56 -8.85
C ALA A 394 4.14 3.90 -8.10
N SER A 395 5.30 4.40 -7.68
CA SER A 395 5.41 5.66 -6.96
C SER A 395 6.56 6.51 -7.49
N LEU A 396 6.34 7.82 -7.53
CA LEU A 396 7.33 8.82 -7.88
C LEU A 396 7.31 9.92 -6.82
N ALA A 397 8.43 10.12 -6.14
CA ALA A 397 8.61 11.22 -5.19
C ALA A 397 9.68 12.19 -5.72
N TRP A 398 9.37 13.48 -5.67
CA TRP A 398 10.23 14.55 -6.14
C TRP A 398 10.30 15.70 -5.13
N LYS A 399 11.51 16.09 -4.78
CA LYS A 399 11.78 17.27 -3.95
C LYS A 399 11.88 18.51 -4.82
N ALA A 400 10.73 19.10 -5.16
CA ALA A 400 10.62 20.27 -6.01
C ALA A 400 11.42 21.48 -5.48
N THR A 401 11.46 21.68 -4.16
CA THR A 401 12.31 22.70 -3.52
C THR A 401 12.92 22.16 -2.24
N ARG A 402 13.77 22.95 -1.55
CA ARG A 402 14.31 22.54 -0.24
C ARG A 402 13.22 22.28 0.81
N ARG A 403 12.03 22.87 0.65
CA ARG A 403 10.90 22.81 1.60
C ARG A 403 9.68 22.07 1.07
N LEU A 404 9.57 21.85 -0.24
CA LEU A 404 8.42 21.20 -0.86
C LEU A 404 8.83 19.86 -1.46
N SER A 405 8.16 18.81 -1.02
CA SER A 405 8.19 17.49 -1.63
C SER A 405 6.82 17.18 -2.23
N LEU A 406 6.82 16.53 -3.38
CA LEU A 406 5.64 16.03 -4.07
C LEU A 406 5.78 14.51 -4.22
N GLU A 407 4.70 13.77 -4.04
CA GLU A 407 4.65 12.34 -4.28
C GLU A 407 3.41 12.02 -5.11
N SER A 408 3.54 11.04 -5.99
CA SER A 408 2.42 10.47 -6.74
C SER A 408 2.50 8.96 -6.65
N ASP A 409 1.39 8.33 -6.31
CA ASP A 409 1.24 6.89 -6.18
C ASP A 409 0.11 6.40 -7.08
N LEU A 410 0.35 5.26 -7.71
CA LEU A 410 -0.62 4.53 -8.49
C LEU A 410 -0.67 3.11 -7.96
N LEU A 411 -1.88 2.60 -7.72
CA LEU A 411 -2.13 1.21 -7.33
C LEU A 411 -3.24 0.65 -8.22
N ALA A 412 -3.03 -0.55 -8.77
CA ALA A 412 -3.98 -1.23 -9.65
C ALA A 412 -3.92 -2.75 -9.50
N GLY A 413 -5.02 -3.41 -9.85
CA GLY A 413 -5.17 -4.87 -9.78
C GLY A 413 -6.11 -5.31 -8.66
N ALA A 414 -5.85 -6.46 -8.06
CA ALA A 414 -6.63 -6.98 -6.94
C ALA A 414 -6.27 -6.26 -5.64
N ILE A 415 -6.92 -5.13 -5.39
CA ILE A 415 -6.63 -4.27 -4.23
C ILE A 415 -7.44 -4.73 -3.00
N ASN A 416 -8.54 -5.45 -3.17
CA ASN A 416 -9.31 -5.95 -2.04
C ASN A 416 -8.52 -6.93 -1.18
N ASN A 417 -8.64 -6.74 0.13
CA ASN A 417 -7.86 -7.37 1.20
C ASN A 417 -6.35 -7.15 1.12
N LEU A 418 -5.86 -6.27 0.24
CA LEU A 418 -4.44 -5.94 0.15
C LEU A 418 -3.98 -5.16 1.39
N SER A 419 -2.74 -5.38 1.78
CA SER A 419 -2.06 -4.55 2.77
C SER A 419 -0.85 -3.83 2.16
N GLU A 420 -0.78 -2.51 2.30
CA GLU A 420 0.33 -1.65 1.81
C GLU A 420 1.17 -1.11 2.99
N GLN A 421 2.36 -0.60 2.68
CA GLN A 421 3.23 0.08 3.65
C GLN A 421 3.50 -0.76 4.91
N TYR A 422 3.97 -2.00 4.70
CA TYR A 422 4.21 -2.96 5.78
C TYR A 422 2.95 -3.35 6.56
N GLY A 423 1.76 -3.18 5.98
CA GLY A 423 0.50 -3.50 6.63
C GLY A 423 -0.15 -2.34 7.38
N TYR A 424 0.40 -1.13 7.27
CA TYR A 424 -0.20 0.07 7.85
C TYR A 424 -1.53 0.43 7.19
N ILE A 425 -1.61 0.30 5.86
CA ILE A 425 -2.86 0.53 5.12
C ILE A 425 -3.44 -0.83 4.75
N VAL A 426 -4.72 -1.04 5.09
CA VAL A 426 -5.47 -2.27 4.78
C VAL A 426 -6.69 -1.89 3.94
N TYR A 427 -6.89 -2.57 2.82
CA TYR A 427 -8.06 -2.41 1.95
C TYR A 427 -9.06 -3.53 2.22
N ASN A 428 -9.94 -3.37 3.19
CA ASN A 428 -11.01 -4.35 3.50
C ASN A 428 -12.39 -3.87 3.03
N ASN A 429 -12.43 -3.13 1.92
CA ASN A 429 -13.67 -2.61 1.35
C ASN A 429 -14.57 -3.74 0.77
N PRO A 430 -15.90 -3.60 0.88
CA PRO A 430 -16.86 -4.48 0.22
C PRO A 430 -16.93 -4.25 -1.30
N GLU A 431 -16.62 -3.03 -1.74
CA GLU A 431 -16.44 -2.67 -3.15
C GLU A 431 -15.15 -3.25 -3.71
N ASN A 432 -15.14 -3.71 -4.96
CA ASN A 432 -13.92 -4.18 -5.61
C ASN A 432 -13.12 -3.01 -6.18
N ILE A 433 -12.10 -2.55 -5.47
CA ILE A 433 -11.25 -1.44 -5.92
C ILE A 433 -10.42 -1.90 -7.11
N ARG A 434 -10.60 -1.24 -8.26
CA ARG A 434 -9.85 -1.52 -9.50
C ARG A 434 -8.54 -0.74 -9.55
N PHE A 435 -8.60 0.51 -9.09
CA PHE A 435 -7.55 1.48 -9.28
C PHE A 435 -7.60 2.61 -8.27
N LYS A 436 -6.43 3.13 -7.90
CA LYS A 436 -6.24 4.27 -7.00
C LYS A 436 -5.06 5.13 -7.50
N VAL A 437 -5.28 6.44 -7.59
CA VAL A 437 -4.22 7.45 -7.71
C VAL A 437 -4.21 8.28 -6.45
N GLU A 438 -3.02 8.57 -5.95
CA GLU A 438 -2.82 9.54 -4.88
C GLU A 438 -1.74 10.53 -5.29
N VAL A 439 -1.97 11.81 -4.99
CA VAL A 439 -0.95 12.86 -5.10
C VAL A 439 -0.84 13.53 -3.75
N SER A 440 0.38 13.69 -3.26
CA SER A 440 0.67 14.36 -2.00
C SER A 440 1.63 15.52 -2.18
N ALA A 441 1.44 16.55 -1.36
CA ALA A 441 2.35 17.65 -1.19
C ALA A 441 2.71 17.78 0.29
N ALA A 442 3.99 17.84 0.58
CA ALA A 442 4.51 17.96 1.93
C ALA A 442 5.43 19.19 2.03
N TRP A 443 4.97 20.18 2.79
CA TRP A 443 5.64 21.48 2.93
C TRP A 443 6.27 21.62 4.31
N LEU A 444 7.59 21.77 4.37
CA LEU A 444 8.34 22.09 5.58
C LEU A 444 8.21 23.58 5.93
N ILE A 445 7.31 23.91 6.85
CA ILE A 445 7.05 25.29 7.30
C ILE A 445 8.22 25.80 8.13
N SER A 446 8.74 24.95 9.02
CA SER A 446 9.94 25.16 9.83
C SER A 446 10.75 23.86 9.89
N PRO A 447 12.01 23.86 10.38
CA PRO A 447 12.79 22.62 10.53
C PRO A 447 12.08 21.52 11.34
N HIS A 448 11.10 21.87 12.18
CA HIS A 448 10.40 20.97 13.07
C HIS A 448 8.92 20.75 12.71
N LEU A 449 8.38 21.45 11.71
CA LEU A 449 6.95 21.39 11.37
C LEU A 449 6.75 21.25 9.87
N GLN A 450 6.02 20.21 9.49
CA GLN A 450 5.63 19.91 8.12
C GLN A 450 4.10 19.88 8.01
N LEU A 451 3.56 20.55 7.00
CA LEU A 451 2.17 20.44 6.57
C LEU A 451 2.08 19.41 5.45
N GLN A 452 1.05 18.57 5.48
CA GLN A 452 0.79 17.55 4.48
C GLN A 452 -0.61 17.74 3.91
N LEU A 453 -0.71 17.64 2.59
CA LEU A 453 -1.97 17.61 1.86
C LEU A 453 -1.92 16.47 0.87
N ARG A 454 -2.96 15.63 0.86
CA ARG A 454 -3.10 14.50 -0.05
C ARG A 454 -4.46 14.57 -0.72
N TYR A 455 -4.47 14.25 -2.00
CA TYR A 455 -5.68 14.01 -2.76
C TYR A 455 -5.61 12.60 -3.34
N ARG A 456 -6.68 11.84 -3.18
CA ARG A 456 -6.81 10.47 -3.67
C ARG A 456 -8.05 10.36 -4.53
N LEU A 457 -7.88 9.78 -5.71
CA LEU A 457 -8.94 9.32 -6.60
C LEU A 457 -8.96 7.79 -6.57
N ARG A 458 -10.14 7.21 -6.34
CA ARG A 458 -10.36 5.76 -6.32
C ARG A 458 -11.48 5.42 -7.29
N GLN A 459 -11.29 4.35 -8.05
CA GLN A 459 -12.33 3.73 -8.86
C GLN A 459 -12.56 2.30 -8.38
N ALA A 460 -13.83 1.96 -8.13
CA ALA A 460 -14.22 0.66 -7.63
C ALA A 460 -15.47 0.13 -8.36
N GLU A 461 -15.72 -1.18 -8.23
CA GLU A 461 -16.95 -1.81 -8.64
C GLU A 461 -17.83 -2.08 -7.42
N GLN A 462 -19.02 -1.50 -7.45
CA GLN A 462 -20.05 -1.67 -6.44
C GLN A 462 -20.91 -2.89 -6.82
N PRO A 463 -20.85 -4.00 -6.05
CA PRO A 463 -21.72 -5.13 -6.30
C PRO A 463 -23.16 -4.85 -5.82
N PHE A 464 -24.12 -5.38 -6.56
CA PHE A 464 -25.52 -5.51 -6.14
C PHE A 464 -26.02 -6.92 -6.47
N ARG A 465 -27.10 -7.34 -5.83
CA ARG A 465 -27.70 -8.66 -6.01
C ARG A 465 -29.17 -8.55 -6.33
N TYR A 466 -29.68 -9.38 -7.22
CA TYR A 466 -31.08 -9.34 -7.65
C TYR A 466 -31.64 -10.73 -7.93
N ALA A 467 -32.96 -10.85 -7.96
CA ALA A 467 -33.66 -12.08 -8.29
C ALA A 467 -34.68 -11.84 -9.41
N ILE A 468 -34.69 -12.75 -10.39
CA ILE A 468 -35.60 -12.74 -11.55
C ILE A 468 -36.71 -13.78 -11.37
N PRO A 469 -37.88 -13.63 -12.02
CA PRO A 469 -39.02 -14.51 -11.83
C PRO A 469 -38.73 -15.99 -12.16
N GLU A 470 -37.88 -16.23 -13.15
CA GLU A 470 -37.54 -17.58 -13.62
C GLU A 470 -36.53 -18.30 -12.72
N ASN A 471 -35.82 -17.56 -11.85
CA ASN A 471 -34.79 -18.12 -10.98
C ASN A 471 -34.70 -17.32 -9.67
N THR A 472 -35.16 -17.94 -8.58
CA THR A 472 -35.15 -17.35 -7.24
C THR A 472 -33.76 -17.25 -6.62
N ASN A 473 -32.73 -17.82 -7.25
CA ASN A 473 -31.36 -17.63 -6.79
C ASN A 473 -30.92 -16.19 -7.07
N LEU A 474 -30.30 -15.57 -6.06
CA LEU A 474 -29.72 -14.24 -6.20
C LEU A 474 -28.59 -14.28 -7.23
N GLN A 475 -28.75 -13.49 -8.29
CA GLN A 475 -27.69 -13.14 -9.22
C GLN A 475 -26.93 -11.93 -8.67
N SER A 476 -25.72 -11.71 -9.17
CA SER A 476 -24.89 -10.57 -8.79
C SER A 476 -24.40 -9.88 -10.03
N ASP A 477 -24.43 -8.56 -10.02
CA ASP A 477 -23.84 -7.70 -11.03
C ASP A 477 -23.16 -6.51 -10.32
N SER A 478 -22.50 -5.64 -11.07
CA SER A 478 -21.74 -4.53 -10.51
C SER A 478 -21.68 -3.33 -11.42
N TYR A 479 -21.44 -2.15 -10.84
CA TYR A 479 -21.25 -0.92 -11.58
C TYR A 479 -20.04 -0.13 -11.07
N LEU A 480 -19.50 0.73 -11.92
CA LEU A 480 -18.36 1.56 -11.57
C LEU A 480 -18.79 2.73 -10.70
N ILE A 481 -18.00 2.99 -9.67
CA ILE A 481 -18.11 4.15 -8.79
C ILE A 481 -16.75 4.81 -8.64
N GLU A 482 -16.79 6.11 -8.38
CA GLU A 482 -15.61 6.93 -8.16
C GLU A 482 -15.73 7.67 -6.83
N SER A 483 -14.63 7.73 -6.09
CA SER A 483 -14.55 8.48 -4.84
C SER A 483 -13.33 9.37 -4.80
N ASN A 484 -13.52 10.55 -4.22
CA ASN A 484 -12.53 11.59 -4.02
C ASN A 484 -12.26 11.71 -2.53
N THR A 485 -10.99 11.60 -2.12
CA THR A 485 -10.59 11.78 -0.73
C THR A 485 -9.57 12.90 -0.62
N PHE A 486 -9.82 13.83 0.31
CA PHE A 486 -8.86 14.87 0.71
C PHE A 486 -8.38 14.55 2.12
N ILE A 487 -7.06 14.55 2.32
CA ILE A 487 -6.45 14.31 3.64
C ILE A 487 -5.47 15.45 3.90
N GLY A 488 -5.62 16.09 5.05
CA GLY A 488 -4.74 17.14 5.52
C GLY A 488 -4.17 16.77 6.88
N GLY A 489 -2.91 17.13 7.13
CA GLY A 489 -2.29 16.83 8.40
C GLY A 489 -1.02 17.60 8.67
N ILE A 490 -0.53 17.44 9.88
CA ILE A 490 0.67 18.09 10.38
C ILE A 490 1.60 17.03 10.96
N LYS A 491 2.88 17.20 10.71
CA LYS A 491 3.95 16.34 11.21
C LYS A 491 5.00 17.19 11.92
N TRP A 492 5.22 16.88 13.19
CA TRP A 492 6.31 17.41 13.98
C TRP A 492 7.53 16.52 13.83
N ILE A 493 8.70 17.13 13.63
CA ILE A 493 9.99 16.47 13.50
C ILE A 493 10.86 16.95 14.67
N PHE A 494 11.33 16.01 15.49
CA PHE A 494 12.07 16.31 16.72
C PHE A 494 13.57 16.48 16.50
#